data_AF-A0A9E4B5N3-F1
#
_entry.id   AF-A0A9E4B5N3-F1
#
_cell.length_a   1.000
_cell.length_b   1.000
_cell.length_c   1.000
_cell.angle_alpha   90.00
_cell.angle_beta   90.00
_cell.angle_gamma   90.00
#
_symmetry.space_group_name_H-M   'P 1'
#
loop_
_entity.id
_entity.type
_entity.pdbx_description
1 polymer ?
#
loop_
_entity_poly.entity_id
_entity_poly.type
_entity_poly.pdbx_seq_one_letter_code
_entity_poly.pdbx_strand_id
1 'polypeptide(L)'
;MRPARGLAALAAHPMSIAAVAGAAAVPGAAAREPAASARTVATGAIVQERDWRDLHVSRGPAGVESFAVEIIFAANHIDIAPGDGDMLYDAHVRYDAGGTIRPLRSWNFADGRATLRFSHLGPEDTPGTTGPFEDEQAIERLSAPLDGLGSFSLLLNPRVMTTVETTVGGSDARLELGGLTLDLVRLYTAAAQMEVSFGAPNRTAMDTLVVATGAAVLRMERLGNARFRHFGFKSLLGLSKLDFSGDWEADAEMDLQVVLGDVEIHVPTTLGVEVVRGGGAVLVLASDFSEAQENDNILRSPNWFGAEHKLTIRVASDGLGLVRISRGYPEGRQ
;
A
#
# COMPACT_ATOMS: atom_id res chain seq x y z
N MET A 1 -10.68 21.83 -44.60
CA MET A 1 -9.22 21.77 -44.82
C MET A 1 -8.49 22.26 -43.58
N ARG A 2 -7.98 21.33 -42.76
CA ARG A 2 -7.00 21.49 -41.67
C ARG A 2 -6.19 20.18 -41.65
N PRO A 3 -4.85 20.19 -41.51
CA PRO A 3 -4.04 19.00 -41.71
C PRO A 3 -3.98 18.10 -40.47
N ALA A 4 -3.81 16.81 -40.73
CA ALA A 4 -3.63 15.74 -39.75
C ALA A 4 -2.27 15.85 -39.03
N ARG A 5 -2.26 15.64 -37.71
CA ARG A 5 -1.05 15.47 -36.90
C ARG A 5 -0.65 14.01 -36.89
N GLY A 6 0.60 13.74 -37.27
CA GLY A 6 1.19 12.42 -37.40
C GLY A 6 1.47 11.74 -36.07
N LEU A 7 1.43 10.41 -36.11
CA LEU A 7 1.90 9.50 -35.08
C LEU A 7 3.40 9.72 -34.83
N ALA A 8 3.77 9.93 -33.56
CA ALA A 8 5.15 9.80 -33.10
C ALA A 8 5.35 8.37 -32.58
N ALA A 9 6.35 7.68 -33.14
CA ALA A 9 6.75 6.34 -32.76
C ALA A 9 7.46 6.34 -31.40
N LEU A 10 7.04 5.43 -30.51
CA LEU A 10 7.63 5.18 -29.20
C LEU A 10 8.94 4.38 -29.39
N ALA A 11 10.07 4.97 -29.00
CA ALA A 11 11.38 4.31 -29.06
C ALA A 11 11.56 3.39 -27.84
N ALA A 12 11.71 2.10 -28.09
CA ALA A 12 12.05 1.09 -27.08
C ALA A 12 13.52 1.25 -26.64
N HIS A 13 13.76 1.33 -25.33
CA HIS A 13 15.10 1.24 -24.74
C HIS A 13 15.45 -0.23 -24.47
N PRO A 14 16.65 -0.72 -24.84
CA PRO A 14 17.05 -2.08 -24.53
C PRO A 14 17.55 -2.20 -23.08
N MET A 15 16.94 -3.09 -22.30
CA MET A 15 17.48 -3.56 -21.02
C MET A 15 18.67 -4.50 -21.27
N SER A 16 19.80 -4.21 -20.63
CA SER A 16 21.02 -5.04 -20.70
C SER A 16 20.97 -6.13 -19.63
N ILE A 17 20.96 -7.39 -20.08
CA ILE A 17 21.07 -8.60 -19.25
C ILE A 17 22.56 -8.94 -19.14
N ALA A 18 23.13 -8.84 -17.93
CA ALA A 18 24.49 -9.30 -17.66
C ALA A 18 24.49 -10.83 -17.49
N ALA A 19 25.10 -11.53 -18.45
CA ALA A 19 25.34 -12.97 -18.39
C ALA A 19 26.54 -13.28 -17.47
N VAL A 20 26.31 -14.14 -16.47
CA VAL A 20 27.37 -14.77 -15.68
C VAL A 20 27.93 -15.95 -16.48
N ALA A 21 29.16 -15.82 -16.97
CA ALA A 21 29.91 -16.92 -17.58
C ALA A 21 31.00 -17.39 -16.61
N GLY A 22 30.78 -18.58 -16.01
CA GLY A 22 31.82 -19.34 -15.34
C GLY A 22 32.64 -20.11 -16.39
N ALA A 23 33.96 -19.95 -16.36
CA ALA A 23 34.88 -20.72 -17.19
C ALA A 23 35.88 -21.48 -16.32
N ALA A 24 35.94 -22.79 -16.56
CA ALA A 24 36.79 -23.77 -15.91
C ALA A 24 38.28 -23.59 -16.25
N ALA A 25 39.14 -23.93 -15.28
CA ALA A 25 40.59 -23.90 -15.40
C ALA A 25 41.15 -25.19 -16.03
N VAL A 26 42.14 -25.07 -16.92
CA VAL A 26 43.08 -26.13 -17.32
C VAL A 26 44.50 -25.51 -17.35
N PRO A 27 45.54 -26.15 -16.78
CA PRO A 27 46.86 -25.54 -16.64
C PRO A 27 47.79 -25.93 -17.80
N GLY A 28 48.62 -24.99 -18.26
CA GLY A 28 49.81 -25.35 -19.04
C GLY A 28 50.45 -24.21 -19.83
N ALA A 29 51.77 -24.13 -19.68
CA ALA A 29 52.76 -23.42 -20.50
C ALA A 29 53.11 -21.97 -20.09
N ALA A 30 54.31 -21.86 -19.54
CA ALA A 30 55.01 -20.65 -19.16
C ALA A 30 55.45 -19.83 -20.39
N ALA A 31 55.01 -18.58 -20.44
CA ALA A 31 55.60 -17.53 -21.26
C ALA A 31 55.98 -16.36 -20.34
N ARG A 32 57.25 -15.96 -20.37
CA ARG A 32 57.77 -14.81 -19.63
C ARG A 32 57.30 -13.53 -20.31
N GLU A 33 56.43 -12.77 -19.65
CA GLU A 33 56.09 -11.39 -20.01
C GLU A 33 57.01 -10.39 -19.28
N PRO A 34 57.29 -9.22 -19.88
CA PRO A 34 58.13 -8.20 -19.29
C PRO A 34 57.44 -7.55 -18.09
N ALA A 35 58.23 -7.14 -17.09
CA ALA A 35 57.76 -6.51 -15.86
C ALA A 35 57.07 -5.16 -16.15
N ALA A 36 55.76 -5.20 -16.37
CA ALA A 36 54.90 -4.03 -16.29
C ALA A 36 54.69 -3.72 -14.80
N SER A 37 55.20 -2.57 -14.36
CA SER A 37 54.91 -2.03 -13.03
C SER A 37 53.41 -1.70 -12.98
N ALA A 38 52.61 -2.63 -12.48
CA ALA A 38 51.21 -2.38 -12.17
C ALA A 38 51.15 -1.38 -11.01
N ARG A 39 50.98 -0.10 -11.33
CA ARG A 39 50.48 0.87 -10.35
C ARG A 39 49.01 0.56 -10.14
N THR A 40 48.70 -0.15 -9.06
CA THR A 40 47.34 -0.19 -8.52
C THR A 40 46.97 1.23 -8.12
N VAL A 41 46.25 1.94 -9.00
CA VAL A 41 45.47 3.09 -8.55
C VAL A 41 44.31 2.47 -7.79
N ALA A 42 44.39 2.48 -6.46
CA ALA A 42 43.21 2.29 -5.65
C ALA A 42 42.29 3.45 -5.99
N THR A 43 41.33 3.24 -6.88
CA THR A 43 40.16 4.10 -6.99
C THR A 43 39.44 3.90 -5.67
N GLY A 44 39.79 4.72 -4.67
CA GLY A 44 38.99 4.83 -3.47
C GLY A 44 37.58 5.13 -3.95
N ALA A 45 36.65 4.19 -3.76
CA ALA A 45 35.25 4.52 -3.85
C ALA A 45 35.07 5.67 -2.87
N ILE A 46 34.83 6.88 -3.38
CA ILE A 46 34.35 7.97 -2.56
C ILE A 46 32.97 7.49 -2.11
N VAL A 47 32.91 6.87 -0.94
CA VAL A 47 31.65 6.73 -0.22
C VAL A 47 31.27 8.16 0.09
N GLN A 48 30.33 8.72 -0.68
CA GLN A 48 29.75 9.99 -0.27
C GLN A 48 29.17 9.78 1.12
N GLU A 49 29.72 10.47 2.09
CA GLU A 49 29.19 10.51 3.44
C GLU A 49 27.77 11.08 3.34
N ARG A 50 26.77 10.30 3.76
CA ARG A 50 25.37 10.72 3.70
C ARG A 50 25.14 11.89 4.67
N ASP A 51 24.41 12.92 4.22
CA ASP A 51 24.06 14.07 5.07
C ASP A 51 22.71 13.81 5.75
N TRP A 52 22.70 12.89 6.72
CA TRP A 52 21.48 12.55 7.44
C TRP A 52 20.95 13.74 8.26
N ARG A 53 19.65 14.02 8.10
CA ARG A 53 18.90 15.01 8.86
C ARG A 53 17.69 14.40 9.52
N ASP A 54 17.32 14.94 10.67
CA ASP A 54 16.08 14.65 11.37
C ASP A 54 15.17 15.88 11.36
N LEU A 55 13.93 15.67 10.94
CA LEU A 55 12.83 16.61 11.03
C LEU A 55 11.84 16.07 12.05
N HIS A 56 11.65 16.80 13.15
CA HIS A 56 10.61 16.51 14.14
C HIS A 56 9.63 17.67 14.19
N VAL A 57 8.34 17.38 14.00
CA VAL A 57 7.27 18.37 13.99
C VAL A 57 6.02 17.80 14.64
N SER A 58 5.47 18.53 15.59
CA SER A 58 4.25 18.14 16.29
C SER A 58 3.34 19.35 16.52
N ARG A 59 2.06 19.08 16.76
CA ARG A 59 1.06 20.13 17.02
C ARG A 59 -0.03 19.63 17.96
N GLY A 60 -0.54 20.47 18.85
CA GLY A 60 -1.69 20.16 19.71
C GLY A 60 -3.05 20.28 18.98
N PRO A 61 -4.13 19.67 19.52
CA PRO A 61 -5.44 19.57 18.85
C PRO A 61 -6.35 20.80 19.00
N ALA A 62 -5.89 21.86 19.67
CA ALA A 62 -6.76 22.99 20.04
C ALA A 62 -7.47 23.64 18.84
N GLY A 63 -8.81 23.64 18.89
CA GLY A 63 -9.66 24.21 17.86
C GLY A 63 -9.84 23.36 16.61
N VAL A 64 -9.26 22.14 16.54
CA VAL A 64 -9.43 21.23 15.40
C VAL A 64 -10.62 20.31 15.63
N GLU A 65 -11.60 20.42 14.75
CA GLU A 65 -12.80 19.58 14.71
C GLU A 65 -12.63 18.42 13.72
N SER A 66 -11.95 18.67 12.59
CA SER A 66 -11.65 17.67 11.57
C SER A 66 -10.22 17.82 11.04
N PHE A 67 -9.55 16.71 10.77
CA PHE A 67 -8.16 16.69 10.35
C PHE A 67 -7.95 15.86 9.08
N ALA A 68 -7.40 16.46 8.04
CA ALA A 68 -7.01 15.74 6.82
C ALA A 68 -5.49 15.54 6.80
N VAL A 69 -5.06 14.29 6.64
CA VAL A 69 -3.64 13.91 6.57
C VAL A 69 -3.35 13.33 5.20
N GLU A 70 -2.39 13.95 4.51
CA GLU A 70 -1.92 13.48 3.21
C GLU A 70 -0.41 13.19 3.26
N ILE A 71 -0.01 11.99 2.85
CA ILE A 71 1.39 11.55 2.87
C ILE A 71 1.76 11.02 1.49
N ILE A 72 2.70 11.68 0.81
CA ILE A 72 3.28 11.25 -0.46
C ILE A 72 4.78 11.09 -0.27
N PHE A 73 5.21 9.93 0.20
CA PHE A 73 6.57 9.77 0.70
C PHE A 73 7.17 8.40 0.42
N ALA A 74 8.46 8.36 0.09
CA ALA A 74 9.22 7.11 -0.01
C ALA A 74 10.22 7.05 1.15
N ALA A 75 10.23 5.96 1.91
CA ALA A 75 11.20 5.75 2.97
C ALA A 75 11.48 4.25 3.15
N ASN A 76 12.57 3.92 3.84
CA ASN A 76 12.86 2.51 4.14
C ASN A 76 11.83 1.94 5.10
N HIS A 77 11.45 2.73 6.10
CA HIS A 77 10.39 2.40 7.05
C HIS A 77 9.42 3.57 7.15
N ILE A 78 8.13 3.27 6.98
CA ILE A 78 7.03 4.20 7.20
C ILE A 78 6.13 3.60 8.27
N ASP A 79 6.02 4.27 9.41
CA ASP A 79 5.16 3.85 10.51
C ASP A 79 4.08 4.92 10.77
N ILE A 80 2.81 4.53 10.75
CA ILE A 80 1.69 5.40 11.13
C ILE A 80 0.89 4.70 12.23
N ALA A 81 0.62 5.39 13.33
CA ALA A 81 -0.03 4.80 14.49
C ALA A 81 -0.86 5.81 15.30
N PRO A 82 -1.72 5.35 16.22
CA PRO A 82 -2.36 6.23 17.18
C PRO A 82 -1.34 6.79 18.19
N GLY A 83 -1.49 8.07 18.53
CA GLY A 83 -0.83 8.70 19.67
C GLY A 83 -1.63 8.57 20.97
N ASP A 84 -1.14 9.20 22.04
CA ASP A 84 -1.81 9.28 23.35
C ASP A 84 -3.06 10.19 23.36
N GLY A 85 -3.15 11.07 22.37
CA GLY A 85 -4.21 12.05 22.17
C GLY A 85 -3.97 13.41 22.82
N ASP A 86 -2.77 13.66 23.35
CA ASP A 86 -2.35 14.98 23.81
C ASP A 86 -1.96 15.87 22.63
N MET A 87 -1.37 15.26 21.60
CA MET A 87 -1.02 15.92 20.34
C MET A 87 -2.05 15.62 19.25
N LEU A 88 -2.31 16.58 18.35
CA LEU A 88 -3.03 16.35 17.10
C LEU A 88 -2.25 15.37 16.21
N TYR A 89 -0.96 15.63 16.08
CA TYR A 89 -0.01 14.73 15.46
C TYR A 89 1.40 14.95 16.03
N ASP A 90 2.23 13.93 15.90
CA ASP A 90 3.66 13.97 16.14
C ASP A 90 4.38 13.22 15.01
N ALA A 91 5.27 13.90 14.29
CA ALA A 91 5.92 13.38 13.10
C ALA A 91 7.44 13.45 13.23
N HIS A 92 8.11 12.32 12.98
CA HIS A 92 9.57 12.23 12.85
C HIS A 92 9.95 11.73 11.47
N VAL A 93 10.80 12.47 10.77
CA VAL A 93 11.29 12.12 9.44
C VAL A 93 12.81 12.19 9.46
N ARG A 94 13.47 11.06 9.22
CA ARG A 94 14.90 11.00 8.97
C ARG A 94 15.11 10.87 7.47
N TYR A 95 15.95 11.73 6.89
CA TYR A 95 16.18 11.75 5.45
C TYR A 95 17.62 12.15 5.11
N ASP A 96 18.11 11.77 3.94
CA ASP A 96 19.41 12.19 3.44
C ASP A 96 19.27 13.55 2.74
N ALA A 97 19.83 14.60 3.33
CA ALA A 97 19.88 15.94 2.74
C ALA A 97 20.93 16.09 1.64
N GLY A 98 21.61 15.02 1.23
CA GLY A 98 22.27 14.91 -0.08
C GLY A 98 21.37 14.23 -1.13
N GLY A 99 20.32 13.51 -0.69
CA GLY A 99 19.49 12.67 -1.53
C GLY A 99 18.34 13.38 -2.27
N THR A 100 17.58 12.57 -3.02
CA THR A 100 16.41 12.97 -3.81
C THR A 100 15.14 13.05 -2.97
N ILE A 101 15.04 12.27 -1.89
CA ILE A 101 13.87 12.23 -1.02
C ILE A 101 14.03 13.26 0.10
N ARG A 102 13.36 14.41 -0.05
CA ARG A 102 13.35 15.48 0.96
C ARG A 102 11.93 15.82 1.36
N PRO A 103 11.64 16.00 2.66
CA PRO A 103 10.30 16.32 3.11
C PRO A 103 9.94 17.78 2.77
N LEU A 104 8.93 17.93 1.93
CA LEU A 104 8.11 19.11 1.77
C LEU A 104 6.91 18.96 2.71
N ARG A 105 6.65 20.00 3.51
CA ARG A 105 5.54 20.02 4.46
C ARG A 105 4.66 21.23 4.20
N SER A 106 3.35 21.02 4.17
CA SER A 106 2.38 22.11 4.22
C SER A 106 1.37 21.89 5.34
N TRP A 107 0.87 23.00 5.86
CA TRP A 107 -0.12 23.03 6.92
C TRP A 107 -1.15 24.11 6.61
N ASN A 108 -2.43 23.77 6.74
CA ASN A 108 -3.53 24.72 6.69
C ASN A 108 -4.46 24.50 7.88
N PHE A 109 -5.03 25.59 8.42
CA PHE A 109 -6.07 25.53 9.43
C PHE A 109 -7.01 26.71 9.26
N ALA A 110 -8.29 26.41 9.01
CA ALA A 110 -9.35 27.40 8.89
C ALA A 110 -10.67 26.77 9.35
N ASP A 111 -11.49 27.53 10.08
CA ASP A 111 -12.85 27.14 10.48
C ASP A 111 -12.95 25.73 11.10
N GLY A 112 -12.03 25.41 12.02
CA GLY A 112 -12.00 24.11 12.70
C GLY A 112 -11.43 22.95 11.87
N ARG A 113 -11.07 23.17 10.60
CA ARG A 113 -10.55 22.15 9.69
C ARG A 113 -9.06 22.30 9.51
N ALA A 114 -8.31 21.26 9.83
CA ALA A 114 -6.87 21.18 9.66
C ALA A 114 -6.51 20.30 8.46
N THR A 115 -5.46 20.67 7.73
CA THR A 115 -4.83 19.82 6.71
C THR A 115 -3.33 19.79 6.94
N LEU A 116 -2.77 18.59 7.05
CA LEU A 116 -1.35 18.32 7.09
C LEU A 116 -0.96 17.53 5.85
N ARG A 117 0.06 18.00 5.15
CA ARG A 117 0.64 17.27 4.04
C ARG A 117 2.14 17.09 4.23
N PHE A 118 2.61 15.86 4.05
CA PHE A 118 4.01 15.53 3.83
C PHE A 118 4.17 14.99 2.41
N SER A 119 5.12 15.55 1.65
CA SER A 119 5.40 15.13 0.28
C SER A 119 6.91 15.13 0.04
N HIS A 120 7.42 14.26 -0.81
CA HIS A 120 8.76 14.44 -1.41
C HIS A 120 8.68 14.88 -2.88
N LEU A 121 7.47 14.91 -3.44
CA LEU A 121 7.17 15.37 -4.79
C LEU A 121 6.72 16.82 -4.76
N GLY A 122 7.11 17.58 -5.79
CA GLY A 122 6.59 18.91 -6.04
C GLY A 122 5.08 18.88 -6.35
N PRO A 123 4.37 20.03 -6.24
CA PRO A 123 2.96 20.12 -6.59
C PRO A 123 2.64 19.64 -8.01
N GLU A 124 3.54 19.87 -8.96
CA GLU A 124 3.43 19.47 -10.37
C GLU A 124 3.54 17.96 -10.59
N ASP A 125 4.25 17.27 -9.70
CA ASP A 125 4.50 15.82 -9.77
C ASP A 125 3.57 15.03 -8.83
N THR A 126 2.71 15.75 -8.11
CA THR A 126 1.73 15.17 -7.20
C THR A 126 0.62 14.50 -8.00
N PRO A 127 0.36 13.20 -7.79
CA PRO A 127 -0.81 12.55 -8.35
C PRO A 127 -2.10 13.32 -8.02
N GLY A 128 -2.98 13.51 -9.01
CA GLY A 128 -4.28 14.15 -8.78
C GLY A 128 -5.12 13.37 -7.75
N THR A 129 -6.00 14.07 -7.03
CA THR A 129 -6.92 13.50 -6.04
C THR A 129 -8.04 12.63 -6.63
N THR A 130 -8.04 12.39 -7.95
CA THR A 130 -9.04 11.60 -8.67
C THR A 130 -8.99 10.10 -8.34
N GLY A 131 -7.99 9.66 -7.58
CA GLY A 131 -7.91 8.31 -7.03
C GLY A 131 -7.17 7.31 -7.95
N PRO A 132 -6.64 6.23 -7.38
CA PRO A 132 -5.71 5.29 -8.03
C PRO A 132 -6.39 4.36 -9.04
N PHE A 133 -7.72 4.27 -9.00
CA PHE A 133 -8.45 3.51 -10.01
C PHE A 133 -8.35 4.19 -11.38
N GLU A 134 -8.01 5.49 -11.39
CA GLU A 134 -7.90 6.31 -12.60
C GLU A 134 -6.45 6.64 -13.00
N ASP A 135 -5.47 6.62 -12.07
CA ASP A 135 -4.05 6.88 -12.37
C ASP A 135 -3.11 5.80 -11.81
N GLU A 136 -3.03 4.64 -12.48
CA GLU A 136 -2.05 3.58 -12.14
C GLU A 136 -0.59 4.07 -12.27
N GLN A 137 -0.34 5.04 -13.15
CA GLN A 137 1.00 5.60 -13.36
C GLN A 137 1.47 6.40 -12.14
N ALA A 138 0.56 6.93 -11.34
CA ALA A 138 0.89 7.57 -10.07
C ALA A 138 1.57 6.61 -9.09
N ILE A 139 1.14 5.35 -9.05
CA ILE A 139 1.76 4.33 -8.19
C ILE A 139 3.18 4.03 -8.69
N GLU A 140 3.39 3.95 -10.00
CA GLU A 140 4.71 3.70 -10.59
C GLU A 140 5.71 4.83 -10.32
N ARG A 141 5.28 6.10 -10.35
CA ARG A 141 6.13 7.28 -10.07
C ARG A 141 6.74 7.28 -8.66
N LEU A 142 6.17 6.51 -7.74
CA LEU A 142 6.66 6.36 -6.35
C LEU A 142 7.67 5.22 -6.20
N SER A 143 7.90 4.45 -7.27
CA SER A 143 8.94 3.43 -7.34
C SER A 143 10.31 4.13 -7.36
N ALA A 144 10.80 4.51 -6.19
CA ALA A 144 12.13 5.07 -6.02
C ALA A 144 13.17 3.94 -5.88
N PRO A 145 14.42 4.15 -6.32
CA PRO A 145 15.52 3.28 -5.90
C PRO A 145 15.54 3.15 -4.37
N LEU A 146 15.57 1.93 -3.87
CA LEU A 146 15.50 1.65 -2.42
C LEU A 146 16.74 2.14 -1.66
N ASP A 147 17.84 2.37 -2.37
CA ASP A 147 19.09 2.84 -1.79
C ASP A 147 19.00 4.31 -1.35
N GLY A 148 19.39 4.58 -0.10
CA GLY A 148 19.45 5.97 0.38
C GLY A 148 18.19 6.45 1.12
N LEU A 149 17.16 5.62 1.22
CA LEU A 149 15.92 5.98 1.89
C LEU A 149 16.10 6.06 3.42
N GLY A 150 15.45 7.05 4.03
CA GLY A 150 15.44 7.25 5.48
C GLY A 150 14.23 6.59 6.15
N SER A 151 13.66 7.24 7.17
CA SER A 151 12.47 6.73 7.89
C SER A 151 11.43 7.82 8.11
N PHE A 152 10.17 7.43 8.19
CA PHE A 152 9.04 8.31 8.47
C PHE A 152 8.17 7.68 9.56
N SER A 153 7.91 8.40 10.64
CA SER A 153 6.90 8.00 11.62
C SER A 153 5.91 9.12 11.87
N LEU A 154 4.63 8.76 12.03
CA LEU A 154 3.55 9.69 12.33
C LEU A 154 2.60 9.08 13.36
N LEU A 155 2.46 9.77 14.49
CA LEU A 155 1.43 9.50 15.49
C LEU A 155 0.26 10.45 15.26
N LEU A 156 -0.95 9.91 15.29
CA LEU A 156 -2.20 10.66 15.05
C LEU A 156 -3.07 10.69 16.31
N ASN A 157 -3.76 11.80 16.54
CA ASN A 157 -4.70 11.90 17.65
C ASN A 157 -5.85 10.89 17.47
N PRO A 158 -6.10 10.00 18.44
CA PRO A 158 -7.15 9.00 18.32
C PRO A 158 -8.56 9.56 18.47
N ARG A 159 -8.75 10.80 18.93
CA ARG A 159 -10.08 11.36 19.24
C ARG A 159 -10.58 12.34 18.19
N VAL A 160 -9.69 13.00 17.45
CA VAL A 160 -10.06 13.95 16.39
C VAL A 160 -10.47 13.18 15.14
N MET A 161 -11.60 13.57 14.52
CA MET A 161 -12.06 12.95 13.28
C MET A 161 -11.03 13.22 12.16
N THR A 162 -10.52 12.15 11.57
CA THR A 162 -9.36 12.21 10.69
C THR A 162 -9.59 11.46 9.37
N THR A 163 -9.33 12.12 8.24
CA THR A 163 -9.17 11.45 6.95
C THR A 163 -7.68 11.17 6.72
N VAL A 164 -7.36 9.96 6.26
CA VAL A 164 -5.97 9.56 5.98
C VAL A 164 -5.85 9.17 4.52
N GLU A 165 -5.01 9.90 3.79
CA GLU A 165 -4.61 9.58 2.42
C GLU A 165 -3.10 9.38 2.37
N THR A 166 -2.66 8.20 1.96
CA THR A 166 -1.24 7.86 1.86
C THR A 166 -0.92 7.32 0.50
N THR A 167 0.25 7.69 0.01
CA THR A 167 0.80 7.34 -1.28
C THR A 167 2.29 7.09 -1.03
N VAL A 168 2.62 5.85 -0.69
CA VAL A 168 3.91 5.51 -0.08
C VAL A 168 4.73 4.56 -0.92
N GLY A 169 6.05 4.74 -0.90
CA GLY A 169 7.02 3.88 -1.57
C GLY A 169 8.15 3.44 -0.64
N GLY A 170 9.05 2.60 -1.16
CA GLY A 170 10.24 2.14 -0.45
C GLY A 170 10.17 0.68 -0.02
N SER A 171 10.71 0.36 1.15
CA SER A 171 10.87 -1.05 1.56
C SER A 171 9.64 -1.54 2.34
N ASP A 172 9.37 -0.94 3.51
CA ASP A 172 8.31 -1.38 4.42
C ASP A 172 7.42 -0.21 4.85
N ALA A 173 6.10 -0.43 4.84
CA ALA A 173 5.11 0.46 5.46
C ALA A 173 4.25 -0.31 6.47
N ARG A 174 4.13 0.20 7.70
CA ARG A 174 3.26 -0.34 8.74
C ARG A 174 2.30 0.73 9.23
N LEU A 175 1.01 0.40 9.22
CA LEU A 175 -0.06 1.31 9.62
C LEU A 175 -0.93 0.61 10.66
N GLU A 176 -0.87 1.05 11.92
CA GLU A 176 -1.87 0.71 12.93
C GLU A 176 -2.94 1.81 12.89
N LEU A 177 -4.12 1.47 12.37
CA LEU A 177 -5.23 2.41 12.19
C LEU A 177 -6.39 2.15 13.17
N GLY A 178 -6.31 1.07 13.94
CA GLY A 178 -7.28 0.74 14.96
C GLY A 178 -7.28 1.75 16.11
N GLY A 179 -8.46 2.00 16.68
CA GLY A 179 -8.63 2.92 17.79
C GLY A 179 -8.48 4.42 17.45
N LEU A 180 -8.26 4.78 16.18
CA LEU A 180 -8.42 6.14 15.66
C LEU A 180 -9.90 6.48 15.41
N THR A 181 -10.21 7.75 15.13
CA THR A 181 -11.53 8.19 14.63
C THR A 181 -11.42 8.50 13.13
N LEU A 182 -11.60 7.49 12.28
CA LEU A 182 -11.41 7.59 10.83
C LEU A 182 -12.74 7.50 10.08
N ASP A 183 -13.04 8.49 9.24
CA ASP A 183 -14.22 8.52 8.36
C ASP A 183 -13.89 8.13 6.90
N LEU A 184 -12.65 8.39 6.46
CA LEU A 184 -12.13 8.01 5.15
C LEU A 184 -10.66 7.58 5.24
N VAL A 185 -10.33 6.43 4.63
CA VAL A 185 -8.95 5.96 4.48
C VAL A 185 -8.66 5.61 3.03
N ARG A 186 -7.55 6.13 2.49
CA ARG A 186 -7.05 5.86 1.15
C ARG A 186 -5.57 5.51 1.20
N LEU A 187 -5.22 4.27 0.92
CA LEU A 187 -3.85 3.78 1.00
C LEU A 187 -3.36 3.32 -0.36
N TYR A 188 -2.31 3.96 -0.86
CA TYR A 188 -1.62 3.62 -2.08
C TYR A 188 -0.19 3.28 -1.77
N THR A 189 0.26 2.14 -2.28
CA THR A 189 1.62 1.68 -2.01
C THR A 189 2.31 1.17 -3.25
N ALA A 190 3.53 1.67 -3.45
CA ALA A 190 4.57 1.07 -4.28
C ALA A 190 5.71 0.49 -3.41
N ALA A 191 5.52 0.43 -2.09
CA ALA A 191 6.49 -0.20 -1.20
C ALA A 191 6.51 -1.72 -1.43
N ALA A 192 7.66 -2.36 -1.19
CA ALA A 192 7.79 -3.80 -1.36
C ALA A 192 6.84 -4.58 -0.44
N GLN A 193 6.64 -4.10 0.79
CA GLN A 193 5.69 -4.65 1.74
C GLN A 193 4.88 -3.55 2.45
N MET A 194 3.58 -3.81 2.63
CA MET A 194 2.69 -2.99 3.45
C MET A 194 1.90 -3.88 4.42
N GLU A 195 1.85 -3.47 5.68
CA GLU A 195 1.06 -4.09 6.74
C GLU A 195 0.11 -3.05 7.33
N VAL A 196 -1.19 -3.33 7.28
CA VAL A 196 -2.23 -2.47 7.85
C VAL A 196 -2.98 -3.27 8.90
N SER A 197 -3.12 -2.73 10.10
CA SER A 197 -3.81 -3.37 11.21
C SER A 197 -4.89 -2.46 11.77
N PHE A 198 -6.04 -3.04 12.07
CA PHE A 198 -7.07 -2.43 12.91
C PHE A 198 -7.12 -3.18 14.24
N GLY A 199 -6.07 -3.04 15.05
CA GLY A 199 -5.90 -3.78 16.32
C GLY A 199 -7.05 -3.56 17.30
N ALA A 200 -7.66 -2.37 17.27
CA ALA A 200 -8.87 -2.00 17.99
C ALA A 200 -9.94 -1.44 17.03
N PRO A 201 -11.24 -1.49 17.39
CA PRO A 201 -12.29 -0.89 16.59
C PRO A 201 -12.03 0.59 16.28
N ASN A 202 -12.23 0.98 15.03
CA ASN A 202 -12.32 2.37 14.62
C ASN A 202 -13.45 3.04 15.42
N ARG A 203 -13.20 4.25 15.95
CA ARG A 203 -14.12 4.86 16.93
C ARG A 203 -15.42 5.35 16.31
N THR A 204 -15.42 5.56 15.00
CA THR A 204 -16.59 5.95 14.21
C THR A 204 -16.82 4.95 13.08
N ALA A 205 -18.03 4.96 12.50
CA ALA A 205 -18.25 4.30 11.22
C ALA A 205 -17.44 5.03 10.14
N MET A 206 -16.77 4.25 9.29
CA MET A 206 -16.01 4.74 8.14
C MET A 206 -16.86 4.61 6.88
N ASP A 207 -16.87 5.63 6.05
CA ASP A 207 -17.67 5.62 4.82
C ASP A 207 -17.01 4.74 3.77
N THR A 208 -15.71 4.99 3.56
CA THR A 208 -14.93 4.33 2.51
C THR A 208 -13.52 4.02 2.99
N LEU A 209 -13.14 2.77 2.81
CA LEU A 209 -11.75 2.31 2.79
C LEU A 209 -11.35 2.05 1.33
N VAL A 210 -10.24 2.62 0.88
CA VAL A 210 -9.66 2.31 -0.43
C VAL A 210 -8.22 1.90 -0.25
N VAL A 211 -7.84 0.76 -0.83
CA VAL A 211 -6.45 0.33 -0.88
C VAL A 211 -6.09 -0.08 -2.30
N ALA A 212 -5.01 0.50 -2.83
CA ALA A 212 -4.43 0.08 -4.09
C ALA A 212 -2.93 -0.19 -3.94
N THR A 213 -2.49 -1.33 -4.47
CA THR A 213 -1.09 -1.75 -4.39
C THR A 213 -0.49 -1.85 -5.79
N GLY A 214 0.74 -1.36 -5.93
CA GLY A 214 1.62 -1.64 -7.06
C GLY A 214 2.17 -3.07 -6.99
N ALA A 215 3.46 -3.22 -7.28
CA ALA A 215 4.20 -4.48 -7.12
C ALA A 215 4.58 -4.70 -5.64
N ALA A 216 3.71 -5.33 -4.86
CA ALA A 216 3.88 -5.39 -3.41
C ALA A 216 3.33 -6.68 -2.78
N VAL A 217 3.79 -6.95 -1.55
CA VAL A 217 3.10 -7.84 -0.60
C VAL A 217 2.28 -6.99 0.37
N LEU A 218 0.97 -7.23 0.43
CA LEU A 218 0.08 -6.56 1.36
C LEU A 218 -0.48 -7.54 2.40
N ARG A 219 -0.51 -7.12 3.66
CA ARG A 219 -1.32 -7.76 4.71
C ARG A 219 -2.23 -6.73 5.36
N MET A 220 -3.51 -7.04 5.44
CA MET A 220 -4.48 -6.26 6.19
C MET A 220 -5.11 -7.14 7.25
N GLU A 221 -5.00 -6.74 8.52
CA GLU A 221 -5.42 -7.53 9.67
C GLU A 221 -6.62 -6.91 10.38
N ARG A 222 -7.52 -7.78 10.85
CA ARG A 222 -8.69 -7.44 11.66
C ARG A 222 -9.63 -6.41 11.02
N LEU A 223 -9.88 -6.52 9.71
CA LEU A 223 -10.70 -5.56 8.94
C LEU A 223 -12.13 -5.38 9.48
N GLY A 224 -12.68 -6.33 10.25
CA GLY A 224 -13.96 -6.15 10.94
C GLY A 224 -13.95 -4.96 11.92
N ASN A 225 -12.79 -4.65 12.52
CA ASN A 225 -12.60 -3.50 13.38
C ASN A 225 -12.59 -2.16 12.63
N ALA A 226 -12.43 -2.13 11.30
CA ALA A 226 -12.32 -0.89 10.54
C ALA A 226 -13.66 -0.13 10.41
N ARG A 227 -14.79 -0.85 10.56
CA ARG A 227 -16.16 -0.31 10.47
C ARG A 227 -16.44 0.46 9.16
N PHE A 228 -15.86 0.02 8.05
CA PHE A 228 -16.15 0.60 6.73
C PHE A 228 -17.52 0.16 6.21
N ARG A 229 -18.18 1.03 5.45
CA ARG A 229 -19.38 0.68 4.66
C ARG A 229 -19.00 0.12 3.29
N HIS A 230 -17.98 0.72 2.66
CA HIS A 230 -17.45 0.29 1.36
C HIS A 230 -15.95 0.11 1.42
N PHE A 231 -15.46 -0.99 0.85
CA PHE A 231 -14.05 -1.28 0.70
C PHE A 231 -13.68 -1.50 -0.78
N GLY A 232 -13.01 -0.52 -1.39
CA GLY A 232 -12.41 -0.67 -2.70
C GLY A 232 -11.00 -1.23 -2.60
N PHE A 233 -10.75 -2.40 -3.17
CA PHE A 233 -9.44 -3.04 -3.17
C PHE A 233 -8.93 -3.32 -4.58
N LYS A 234 -7.72 -2.83 -4.90
CA LYS A 234 -7.05 -3.08 -6.19
C LYS A 234 -5.62 -3.57 -5.99
N SER A 235 -5.32 -4.77 -6.48
CA SER A 235 -3.96 -5.29 -6.53
C SER A 235 -3.47 -5.30 -7.98
N LEU A 236 -2.46 -4.48 -8.29
CA LEU A 236 -1.85 -4.47 -9.63
C LEU A 236 -0.96 -5.69 -9.83
N LEU A 237 0.04 -5.88 -8.97
CA LEU A 237 0.97 -7.01 -9.05
C LEU A 237 1.36 -7.52 -7.65
N GLY A 238 1.13 -8.79 -7.36
CA GLY A 238 1.72 -9.42 -6.17
C GLY A 238 0.75 -10.24 -5.32
N LEU A 239 0.96 -10.21 -4.01
CA LEU A 239 0.26 -11.07 -3.05
C LEU A 239 -0.42 -10.22 -1.99
N SER A 240 -1.71 -10.46 -1.78
CA SER A 240 -2.48 -9.76 -0.75
C SER A 240 -3.14 -10.74 0.20
N LYS A 241 -3.05 -10.47 1.50
CA LYS A 241 -3.78 -11.21 2.55
C LYS A 241 -4.72 -10.25 3.26
N LEU A 242 -6.01 -10.53 3.22
CA LEU A 242 -7.07 -9.73 3.82
C LEU A 242 -7.77 -10.56 4.90
N ASP A 243 -7.54 -10.21 6.16
CA ASP A 243 -8.19 -10.83 7.31
C ASP A 243 -9.37 -9.98 7.78
N PHE A 244 -10.58 -10.49 7.58
CA PHE A 244 -11.84 -9.88 8.01
C PHE A 244 -12.29 -10.28 9.41
N SER A 245 -11.39 -10.82 10.25
CA SER A 245 -11.61 -10.95 11.68
C SER A 245 -11.83 -9.58 12.36
N GLY A 246 -12.25 -9.59 13.62
CA GLY A 246 -12.59 -8.38 14.37
C GLY A 246 -14.08 -8.22 14.63
N ASP A 247 -14.44 -7.07 15.16
CA ASP A 247 -15.75 -6.78 15.74
C ASP A 247 -16.61 -6.04 14.70
N TRP A 248 -17.35 -6.82 13.92
CA TRP A 248 -18.33 -6.29 12.97
C TRP A 248 -19.53 -5.68 13.70
N GLU A 249 -19.97 -4.50 13.25
CA GLU A 249 -21.14 -3.80 13.81
C GLU A 249 -22.20 -3.46 12.73
N ALA A 250 -21.87 -3.64 11.45
CA ALA A 250 -22.74 -3.32 10.33
C ALA A 250 -22.39 -4.16 9.10
N ASP A 251 -23.33 -4.24 8.18
CA ASP A 251 -23.08 -4.82 6.85
C ASP A 251 -22.14 -3.93 6.04
N ALA A 252 -21.36 -4.54 5.15
CA ALA A 252 -20.45 -3.83 4.26
C ALA A 252 -20.36 -4.47 2.88
N GLU A 253 -19.80 -3.70 1.95
CA GLU A 253 -19.52 -4.14 0.60
C GLU A 253 -18.04 -3.96 0.27
N MET A 254 -17.51 -4.89 -0.53
CA MET A 254 -16.16 -4.83 -1.06
C MET A 254 -16.18 -4.97 -2.58
N ASP A 255 -15.49 -4.07 -3.26
CA ASP A 255 -15.18 -4.20 -4.68
C ASP A 255 -13.71 -4.64 -4.82
N LEU A 256 -13.51 -5.84 -5.37
CA LEU A 256 -12.21 -6.50 -5.51
C LEU A 256 -11.77 -6.51 -6.97
N GLN A 257 -10.64 -5.88 -7.26
CA GLN A 257 -9.97 -5.89 -8.57
C GLN A 257 -8.56 -6.47 -8.45
N VAL A 258 -8.23 -7.45 -9.30
CA VAL A 258 -6.92 -8.12 -9.31
C VAL A 258 -6.39 -8.15 -10.73
N VAL A 259 -5.35 -7.38 -11.03
CA VAL A 259 -4.76 -7.34 -12.37
C VAL A 259 -3.85 -8.55 -12.59
N LEU A 260 -2.85 -8.73 -11.72
CA LEU A 260 -1.99 -9.91 -11.73
C LEU A 260 -1.59 -10.33 -10.31
N GLY A 261 -2.02 -11.51 -9.85
CA GLY A 261 -1.56 -12.05 -8.56
C GLY A 261 -2.60 -12.84 -7.77
N ASP A 262 -2.28 -13.09 -6.51
CA ASP A 262 -3.11 -13.86 -5.59
C ASP A 262 -3.64 -12.98 -4.45
N VAL A 263 -4.94 -13.12 -4.17
CA VAL A 263 -5.59 -12.53 -3.00
C VAL A 263 -6.12 -13.64 -2.12
N GLU A 264 -5.58 -13.74 -0.90
CA GLU A 264 -6.08 -14.62 0.14
C GLU A 264 -7.00 -13.82 1.06
N ILE A 265 -8.26 -14.22 1.13
CA ILE A 265 -9.27 -13.63 1.98
C ILE A 265 -9.59 -14.62 3.09
N HIS A 266 -9.53 -14.14 4.32
CA HIS A 266 -9.95 -14.86 5.50
C HIS A 266 -11.17 -14.19 6.11
N VAL A 267 -12.21 -14.97 6.40
CA VAL A 267 -13.43 -14.46 7.03
C VAL A 267 -13.78 -15.27 8.28
N PRO A 268 -14.25 -14.63 9.37
CA PRO A 268 -14.70 -15.36 10.55
C PRO A 268 -15.99 -16.14 10.27
N THR A 269 -16.24 -17.20 11.03
CA THR A 269 -17.44 -18.04 10.86
C THR A 269 -18.75 -17.34 11.25
N THR A 270 -18.66 -16.24 12.01
CA THR A 270 -19.78 -15.39 12.42
C THR A 270 -20.28 -14.46 11.31
N LEU A 271 -19.40 -14.06 10.38
CA LEU A 271 -19.72 -13.16 9.28
C LEU A 271 -20.42 -13.93 8.15
N GLY A 272 -21.55 -13.39 7.68
CA GLY A 272 -22.20 -13.87 6.47
C GLY A 272 -21.51 -13.28 5.25
N VAL A 273 -21.07 -14.10 4.30
CA VAL A 273 -20.38 -13.64 3.09
C VAL A 273 -21.13 -14.09 1.85
N GLU A 274 -21.32 -13.16 0.93
CA GLU A 274 -21.77 -13.39 -0.45
C GLU A 274 -20.67 -12.91 -1.40
N VAL A 275 -20.34 -13.71 -2.40
CA VAL A 275 -19.33 -13.40 -3.42
C VAL A 275 -20.02 -13.37 -4.76
N VAL A 276 -19.98 -12.21 -5.42
CA VAL A 276 -20.54 -12.02 -6.77
C VAL A 276 -19.39 -12.04 -7.77
N ARG A 277 -19.38 -13.05 -8.64
CA ARG A 277 -18.37 -13.21 -9.70
C ARG A 277 -18.73 -12.33 -10.89
N GLY A 278 -17.92 -11.32 -11.17
CA GLY A 278 -18.15 -10.30 -12.21
C GLY A 278 -17.62 -10.64 -13.60
N GLY A 279 -17.12 -11.86 -13.83
CA GLY A 279 -16.52 -12.29 -15.10
C GLY A 279 -15.00 -12.12 -15.14
N GLY A 280 -14.40 -12.41 -16.31
CA GLY A 280 -12.95 -12.35 -16.52
C GLY A 280 -12.21 -13.66 -16.24
N ALA A 281 -10.88 -13.60 -16.18
CA ALA A 281 -10.00 -14.77 -16.05
C ALA A 281 -9.47 -14.98 -14.62
N VAL A 282 -10.05 -14.31 -13.63
CA VAL A 282 -9.75 -14.52 -12.21
C VAL A 282 -10.49 -15.76 -11.71
N LEU A 283 -9.74 -16.73 -11.18
CA LEU A 283 -10.30 -17.91 -10.53
C LEU A 283 -10.67 -17.58 -9.08
N VAL A 284 -11.90 -17.88 -8.68
CA VAL A 284 -12.36 -17.76 -7.29
C VAL A 284 -12.50 -19.15 -6.68
N LEU A 285 -11.75 -19.41 -5.60
CA LEU A 285 -11.82 -20.64 -4.83
C LEU A 285 -12.39 -20.35 -3.44
N ALA A 286 -13.59 -20.86 -3.16
CA ALA A 286 -14.27 -20.73 -1.88
C ALA A 286 -14.90 -22.08 -1.51
N SER A 287 -14.09 -23.01 -0.99
CA SER A 287 -14.46 -24.43 -0.83
C SER A 287 -15.71 -24.65 0.03
N ASP A 288 -15.90 -23.79 1.02
CA ASP A 288 -16.96 -23.95 2.02
C ASP A 288 -18.22 -23.17 1.65
N PHE A 289 -18.27 -22.61 0.44
CA PHE A 289 -19.39 -21.82 -0.06
C PHE A 289 -20.21 -22.64 -1.05
N SER A 290 -21.51 -22.35 -1.12
CA SER A 290 -22.41 -22.97 -2.10
C SER A 290 -22.88 -21.94 -3.12
N GLU A 291 -23.06 -22.36 -4.37
CA GLU A 291 -23.70 -21.56 -5.40
C GLU A 291 -25.15 -21.24 -5.01
N ALA A 292 -25.56 -20.00 -5.26
CA ALA A 292 -26.95 -19.59 -5.08
C ALA A 292 -27.83 -20.27 -6.12
N GLN A 293 -29.01 -20.75 -5.71
CA GLN A 293 -29.92 -21.48 -6.61
C GLN A 293 -30.40 -20.61 -7.78
N GLU A 294 -30.51 -19.30 -7.56
CA GLU A 294 -30.99 -18.33 -8.53
C GLU A 294 -29.92 -17.87 -9.54
N ASN A 295 -28.63 -17.97 -9.20
CA ASN A 295 -27.53 -17.47 -10.01
C ASN A 295 -26.23 -18.16 -9.61
N ASP A 296 -25.70 -18.97 -10.52
CA ASP A 296 -24.43 -19.68 -10.29
C ASP A 296 -23.29 -18.71 -10.00
N ASN A 297 -23.24 -17.51 -10.59
CA ASN A 297 -22.21 -16.50 -10.31
C ASN A 297 -22.16 -16.00 -8.87
N ILE A 298 -23.14 -16.33 -8.04
CA ILE A 298 -23.19 -15.95 -6.62
C ILE A 298 -22.79 -17.16 -5.76
N LEU A 299 -21.76 -16.98 -4.93
CA LEU A 299 -21.38 -17.95 -3.90
C LEU A 299 -21.78 -17.40 -2.53
N ARG A 300 -22.36 -18.24 -1.67
CA ARG A 300 -22.75 -17.84 -0.31
C ARG A 300 -22.13 -18.76 0.72
N SER A 301 -21.69 -18.13 1.81
CA SER A 301 -21.29 -18.84 3.02
C SER A 301 -22.48 -19.57 3.66
N PRO A 302 -22.27 -20.70 4.34
CA PRO A 302 -23.33 -21.50 4.98
C PRO A 302 -24.25 -20.73 5.94
N ASN A 303 -23.75 -19.71 6.61
CA ASN A 303 -24.51 -18.87 7.57
C ASN A 303 -25.13 -17.63 6.93
N TRP A 304 -25.02 -17.41 5.61
CA TRP A 304 -25.45 -16.17 4.94
C TRP A 304 -26.84 -15.67 5.37
N PHE A 305 -27.85 -16.54 5.43
CA PHE A 305 -29.22 -16.14 5.76
C PHE A 305 -29.44 -15.83 7.24
N GLY A 306 -28.59 -16.34 8.13
CA GLY A 306 -28.73 -16.20 9.59
C GLY A 306 -27.66 -15.35 10.27
N ALA A 307 -26.66 -14.87 9.53
CA ALA A 307 -25.61 -14.02 10.06
C ALA A 307 -26.18 -12.64 10.45
N GLU A 308 -25.73 -12.12 11.60
CA GLU A 308 -26.08 -10.78 12.08
C GLU A 308 -25.52 -9.67 11.19
N HIS A 309 -24.27 -9.84 10.74
CA HIS A 309 -23.61 -8.93 9.81
C HIS A 309 -23.16 -9.66 8.56
N LYS A 310 -23.15 -8.91 7.45
CA LYS A 310 -22.89 -9.44 6.11
C LYS A 310 -21.83 -8.63 5.35
N LEU A 311 -21.01 -9.33 4.60
CA LEU A 311 -20.06 -8.78 3.65
C LEU A 311 -20.38 -9.29 2.24
N THR A 312 -20.66 -8.37 1.33
CA THR A 312 -20.79 -8.67 -0.10
C THR A 312 -19.50 -8.34 -0.82
N ILE A 313 -18.86 -9.33 -1.43
CA ILE A 313 -17.60 -9.18 -2.19
C ILE A 313 -17.92 -9.27 -3.68
N ARG A 314 -17.78 -8.16 -4.41
CA ARG A 314 -17.89 -8.13 -5.87
C ARG A 314 -16.51 -8.26 -6.47
N VAL A 315 -16.29 -9.36 -7.19
CA VAL A 315 -15.01 -9.60 -7.87
C VAL A 315 -15.16 -9.15 -9.32
N ALA A 316 -14.50 -8.07 -9.70
CA ALA A 316 -14.50 -7.57 -11.08
C ALA A 316 -13.06 -7.46 -11.56
N SER A 317 -12.68 -8.20 -12.61
CA SER A 317 -11.35 -8.02 -13.19
C SER A 317 -11.25 -8.56 -14.61
N ASP A 318 -10.58 -7.80 -15.47
CA ASP A 318 -10.09 -8.25 -16.78
C ASP A 318 -8.68 -8.87 -16.70
N GLY A 319 -8.14 -8.98 -15.48
CA GLY A 319 -6.81 -9.52 -15.18
C GLY A 319 -6.73 -11.04 -15.03
N LEU A 320 -5.56 -11.52 -14.62
CA LEU A 320 -5.26 -12.92 -14.35
C LEU A 320 -4.85 -13.07 -12.89
N GLY A 321 -5.55 -13.91 -12.15
CA GLY A 321 -5.24 -14.08 -10.74
C GLY A 321 -6.09 -15.12 -10.05
N LEU A 322 -5.81 -15.27 -8.77
CA LEU A 322 -6.48 -16.23 -7.92
C LEU A 322 -6.98 -15.55 -6.66
N VAL A 323 -8.28 -15.67 -6.39
CA VAL A 323 -8.89 -15.26 -5.14
C VAL A 323 -9.23 -16.52 -4.35
N ARG A 324 -8.55 -16.73 -3.22
CA ARG A 324 -8.86 -17.82 -2.29
C ARG A 324 -9.60 -17.24 -1.10
N ILE A 325 -10.77 -17.78 -0.79
CA ILE A 325 -11.59 -17.37 0.35
C ILE A 325 -11.70 -18.55 1.32
N SER A 326 -11.27 -18.33 2.55
CA SER A 326 -11.26 -19.33 3.63
C SER A 326 -12.08 -18.85 4.83
N ARG A 327 -12.68 -19.80 5.55
CA ARG A 327 -13.52 -19.51 6.72
C ARG A 327 -12.94 -20.15 7.98
N GLY A 328 -12.91 -19.38 9.07
CA GLY A 328 -12.44 -19.86 10.38
C GLY A 328 -10.94 -20.12 10.40
N TYR A 329 -10.29 -19.88 11.55
CA TYR A 329 -8.85 -20.14 11.65
C TYR A 329 -8.59 -21.64 11.42
N PRO A 330 -7.59 -22.01 10.62
CA PRO A 330 -7.06 -23.36 10.69
C PRO A 330 -6.67 -23.61 12.14
N GLU A 331 -7.11 -24.74 12.70
CA GLU A 331 -6.86 -25.12 14.09
C GLU A 331 -5.41 -24.78 14.50
N GLY A 332 -5.22 -23.88 15.49
CA GLY A 332 -3.90 -23.67 16.10
C GLY A 332 -3.36 -22.24 16.26
N ARG A 333 -4.11 -21.16 16.00
CA ARG A 333 -3.77 -19.83 16.55
C ARG A 333 -4.94 -19.27 17.34
N GLN A 334 -4.88 -19.44 18.65
CA GLN A 334 -5.55 -18.60 19.64
C GLN A 334 -4.52 -17.63 20.23
#